data_AF-A0A7J4EBS3-F1
#
_entry.id   AF-A0A7J4EBS3-F1
#
_cell.length_a   1.000
_cell.length_b   1.000
_cell.length_c   1.000
_cell.angle_alpha   90.00
_cell.angle_beta   90.00
_cell.angle_gamma   90.00
#
_symmetry.space_group_name_H-M   'P 1'
#
loop_
_entity.id
_entity.type
_entity.pdbx_description
1 polymer ?
#
loop_
_entity_poly.entity_id
_entity_poly.type
_entity_poly.pdbx_seq_one_letter_code
_entity_poly.pdbx_strand_id
1 'polypeptide(L)' 'MKEQIAKEWIERGKHDLEVAKILLAEKEYSDVVLFHIHQAVEKYLKGFLIYKGWELKNFIPKWATNSSGSILKAIK' A
#
# COMPACT_ATOMS: atom_id res chain seq x y z
N MET A 1 15.41 -1.03 -9.02
CA MET A 1 14.00 -1.37 -9.36
C MET A 1 13.22 -1.90 -8.15
N LYS A 2 13.63 -3.01 -7.51
CA LYS A 2 12.93 -3.56 -6.32
C LYS A 2 12.85 -2.57 -5.15
N GLU A 3 13.91 -1.80 -4.90
CA GLU A 3 13.95 -0.78 -3.83
C GLU A 3 12.96 0.36 -4.06
N GLN A 4 12.78 0.79 -5.32
CA GLN A 4 11.81 1.82 -5.67
C GLN A 4 10.37 1.31 -5.44
N ILE A 5 10.09 0.09 -5.86
CA ILE A 5 8.79 -0.56 -5.63
C ILE A 5 8.54 -0.71 -4.12
N ALA A 6 9.55 -1.16 -3.35
CA ALA A 6 9.45 -1.26 -1.90
C ALA A 6 9.12 0.11 -1.27
N LYS A 7 9.84 1.17 -1.65
CA LYS A 7 9.57 2.54 -1.18
C LYS A 7 8.15 2.99 -1.49
N GLU A 8 7.63 2.70 -2.68
CA GLU A 8 6.24 3.03 -3.04
C GLU A 8 5.22 2.32 -2.14
N TRP A 9 5.43 1.05 -1.79
CA TRP A 9 4.57 0.34 -0.85
C TRP A 9 4.65 0.93 0.56
N ILE A 10 5.85 1.29 1.02
CA ILE A 10 6.02 1.97 2.31
C ILE A 10 5.29 3.32 2.31
N GLU A 11 5.44 4.13 1.27
CA GLU A 11 4.78 5.45 1.23
C GLU A 11 3.25 5.32 1.22
N ARG A 12 2.71 4.34 0.49
CA ARG A 12 1.25 4.08 0.51
C ARG A 12 0.77 3.66 1.90
N GLY A 13 1.51 2.79 2.60
CA GLY A 13 1.16 2.40 3.97
C GLY A 13 1.19 3.59 4.95
N LYS A 14 2.11 4.54 4.73
CA LYS A 14 2.15 5.80 5.49
C LYS A 14 0.90 6.64 5.25
N HIS A 15 0.44 6.77 4.01
CA HIS A 15 -0.82 7.48 3.73
C HIS A 15 -2.01 6.85 4.44
N ASP A 16 -2.15 5.51 4.44
CA ASP A 16 -3.23 4.85 5.16
C ASP A 16 -3.16 5.12 6.68
N LEU A 17 -1.96 5.08 7.26
CA LEU A 17 -1.77 5.37 8.68
C LEU A 17 -2.11 6.82 9.03
N GLU A 18 -1.75 7.78 8.17
CA GLU A 18 -2.14 9.19 8.37
C GLU A 18 -3.65 9.38 8.26
N VAL A 19 -4.33 8.71 7.32
CA VAL A 19 -5.80 8.73 7.25
C VAL A 19 -6.42 8.13 8.52
N ALA A 20 -5.90 7.01 9.02
CA ALA A 20 -6.37 6.41 10.26
C ALA A 20 -6.25 7.37 11.46
N LYS A 21 -5.15 8.13 11.55
CA LYS A 21 -4.95 9.13 12.62
C LYS A 21 -5.94 10.28 12.53
N ILE A 22 -6.19 10.79 11.31
CA ILE A 22 -7.16 11.86 11.08
C ILE A 22 -8.56 11.39 11.50
N LEU A 23 -8.98 10.20 11.07
CA LEU A 23 -10.30 9.65 11.41
C LEU A 23 -10.44 9.34 12.90
N LEU A 24 -9.39 8.84 13.54
CA LEU A 24 -9.40 8.56 14.98
C LEU A 24 -9.61 9.84 15.82
N ALA A 25 -9.14 10.99 15.34
CA ALA A 25 -9.32 12.27 16.02
C ALA A 25 -10.80 12.70 16.07
N GLU A 26 -11.60 12.31 15.07
CA GLU A 26 -13.04 12.60 15.00
C GLU A 26 -13.89 11.71 15.92
N LYS A 27 -13.28 10.70 16.58
CA LYS A 27 -13.92 9.78 17.55
C LYS A 27 -15.16 9.03 17.04
N GLU A 28 -15.30 8.92 15.72
CA GLU A 28 -16.33 8.13 15.03
C GLU A 28 -15.67 7.13 14.05
N TYR A 29 -16.46 6.22 13.46
CA TYR A 29 -16.01 5.31 12.38
C TYR A 29 -14.85 4.37 12.75
N SER A 30 -14.92 3.73 13.92
CA SER A 30 -13.88 2.81 14.40
C SER A 30 -13.59 1.65 13.45
N ASP A 31 -14.60 1.18 12.72
CA ASP A 31 -14.47 0.18 11.65
C ASP A 31 -13.62 0.68 10.48
N VAL A 32 -13.81 1.94 10.06
CA VAL A 32 -13.02 2.58 9.00
C VAL A 32 -11.59 2.86 9.45
N VAL A 33 -11.39 3.30 10.70
CA VAL A 33 -10.05 3.46 11.30
C VAL A 33 -9.30 2.13 11.28
N LEU A 34 -9.93 1.04 11.74
CA LEU A 34 -9.34 -0.30 11.75
C LEU A 34 -9.01 -0.78 10.34
N PHE A 35 -9.87 -0.49 9.36
CA PHE A 35 -9.62 -0.81 7.95
C PHE A 35 -8.32 -0.13 7.44
N HIS A 36 -8.13 1.15 7.72
CA HIS A 36 -6.92 1.87 7.30
C HIS A 36 -5.66 1.38 8.04
N ILE A 37 -5.76 1.04 9.33
CA ILE A 37 -4.64 0.43 10.06
C ILE A 37 -4.25 -0.92 9.43
N HIS A 38 -5.23 -1.78 9.15
CA HIS A 38 -4.99 -3.07 8.49
C HIS A 38 -4.32 -2.87 7.11
N GLN A 39 -4.80 -1.91 6.32
CA GLN A 39 -4.20 -1.55 5.04
C GLN A 39 -2.75 -1.02 5.18
N ALA A 40 -2.47 -0.19 6.18
CA ALA A 40 -1.12 0.32 6.44
C ALA A 40 -0.14 -0.83 6.72
N VAL A 41 -0.52 -1.75 7.62
CA VAL A 41 0.29 -2.91 8.01
C VAL A 41 0.55 -3.82 6.80
N GLU A 42 -0.48 -4.13 6.01
CA GLU A 42 -0.37 -4.95 4.80
C GLU A 42 0.64 -4.34 3.81
N LYS A 43 0.55 -3.02 3.57
CA LYS A 43 1.43 -2.32 2.63
C LYS A 43 2.87 -2.21 3.14
N TYR A 44 3.06 -1.97 4.44
CA TYR A 44 4.39 -2.00 5.05
C TYR A 44 5.04 -3.38 4.93
N LEU A 45 4.29 -4.44 5.21
CA LEU A 45 4.79 -5.81 5.10
C LEU A 45 5.18 -6.14 3.66
N LYS A 46 4.36 -5.73 2.67
CA LYS A 46 4.70 -5.88 1.25
C LYS A 46 5.98 -5.15 0.90
N GLY A 47 6.11 -3.88 1.29
CA GLY A 47 7.33 -3.10 1.06
C GLY A 47 8.57 -3.77 1.64
N PHE A 48 8.48 -4.25 2.88
CA PHE A 48 9.55 -4.99 3.55
C PHE A 48 9.91 -6.29 2.81
N LEU A 49 8.93 -7.11 2.45
CA LEU A 49 9.17 -8.38 1.76
C LEU A 49 9.81 -8.18 0.37
N ILE A 50 9.35 -7.19 -0.40
CA ILE A 50 9.95 -6.83 -1.70
C ILE A 50 11.39 -6.38 -1.52
N TYR A 51 11.65 -5.56 -0.51
CA TYR A 51 13.01 -5.14 -0.17
C TYR A 51 13.92 -6.32 0.18
N LYS A 52 13.36 -7.36 0.83
CA LYS A 52 14.04 -8.64 1.10
C LYS A 52 14.13 -9.59 -0.11
N GLY A 53 13.74 -9.13 -1.29
CA GLY A 53 13.87 -9.88 -2.54
C GLY A 53 12.67 -10.76 -2.87
N TRP A 54 11.61 -10.75 -2.06
CA TRP A 54 10.38 -11.49 -2.33
C TRP A 54 9.70 -10.97 -3.59
N GLU A 55 9.19 -11.88 -4.41
CA GLU A 55 8.48 -11.56 -5.64
C GLU A 55 6.97 -11.59 -5.39
N LEU A 56 6.31 -10.46 -5.65
CA LEU A 56 4.85 -10.34 -5.64
C LEU A 56 4.26 -11.09 -6.85
N LYS A 57 4.27 -12.43 -6.82
CA LYS A 57 3.86 -13.23 -7.98
C LYS A 57 2.37 -13.14 -8.31
N ASN A 58 1.52 -12.68 -7.38
CA ASN A 58 0.06 -12.77 -7.53
C ASN A 58 -0.74 -11.53 -7.11
N PHE A 59 -0.10 -10.45 -6.64
CA PHE A 59 -0.84 -9.32 -6.07
C PHE A 59 -0.87 -8.07 -6.95
N ILE A 60 -0.16 -8.05 -8.07
CA ILE A 60 -0.33 -6.98 -9.04
C ILE A 60 -1.60 -7.33 -9.82
N PRO A 61 -2.70 -6.58 -9.67
CA PRO A 61 -3.87 -6.83 -10.50
C PRO A 61 -3.46 -6.68 -11.96
N LYS A 62 -3.90 -7.58 -12.84
CA LYS A 62 -3.54 -7.52 -14.27
C LYS A 62 -3.89 -6.18 -14.94
N TRP A 63 -4.83 -5.43 -14.38
CA TRP A 63 -5.18 -4.08 -14.82
C TRP A 63 -4.17 -3.00 -14.42
N ALA A 64 -3.34 -3.25 -13.39
CA ALA A 64 -2.34 -2.30 -12.87
C ALA A 64 -0.96 -2.40 -13.57
N THR A 65 -0.80 -3.35 -14.50
CA THR A 65 0.37 -3.48 -15.37
C THR A 65 -0.06 -3.31 -16.81
N ASN A 66 0.47 -2.29 -17.50
CA ASN A 66 0.53 -2.34 -18.95
C ASN A 66 1.68 -3.28 -19.39
N SER A 67 1.67 -3.67 -20.66
CA SER A 67 2.50 -4.72 -21.28
C SER A 67 4.02 -4.58 -21.13
N SER A 68 4.50 -3.50 -20.50
CA SER A 68 5.90 -3.17 -20.23
C SER A 68 6.29 -3.20 -18.75
N GLY A 69 5.41 -3.61 -17.82
CA GLY A 69 5.73 -3.79 -16.40
C GLY A 69 5.93 -2.50 -15.58
N SER A 70 5.58 -1.35 -16.16
CA SER A 70 5.57 -0.04 -15.50
C SER A 70 4.25 0.18 -14.74
N ILE A 71 4.32 0.53 -13.45
CA ILE A 71 3.16 0.87 -12.61
C ILE A 71 2.53 2.16 -13.14
N LEU A 72 1.45 2.06 -13.93
CA LEU A 72 0.65 3.21 -14.30
C LEU A 72 -0.29 3.58 -13.15
N LYS A 73 -0.30 4.88 -12.81
CA LYS A 73 -1.28 5.51 -11.92
C LYS A 73 -2.70 5.20 -12.40
N ALA A 74 -3.43 4.38 -11.65
CA ALA A 74 -4.88 4.32 -11.77
C ALA A 74 -5.50 5.22 -10.71
N ILE A 75 -5.59 6.51 -11.03
CA ILE A 75 -6.61 7.42 -10.50
C ILE A 75 -7.11 8.23 -11.69
N LYS A 76 -8.09 7.66 -12.39
CA LYS A 76 -9.20 8.36 -13.02
C LYS A 76 -10.46 7.64 -12.56
#